data_AF-A0A183DKW4-F1
#
_entry.id   AF-A0A183DKW4-F1
#
_cell.length_a   1.000
_cell.length_b   1.000
_cell.length_c   1.000
_cell.angle_alpha   90.00
_cell.angle_beta   90.00
_cell.angle_gamma   90.00
#
_symmetry.space_group_name_H-M   'P 1'
#
loop_
_entity.id
_entity.type
_entity.pdbx_description
1 polymer ?
#
loop_
_entity_poly.entity_id
_entity_poly.type
_entity_poly.pdbx_seq_one_letter_code
_entity_poly.pdbx_strand_id
1 'polypeptide(L)'
;MQAELSSNRTNCALCLSQLKYPYGKPGDCSHLFCFDCIDDWMKKRYECPLCHRATSHIVQIGRSGFETKTSAESGTVQEFEAELAVHDEEDGKSSKKVGSVTVAHASCH
;
A
#
# COMPACT_ATOMS: atom_id res chain seq x y z
N MET A 1 34.63 15.97 19.46
CA MET A 1 34.35 15.57 18.06
C MET A 1 33.45 14.35 18.12
N GLN A 2 32.32 14.42 17.44
CA GLN A 2 31.19 13.50 17.57
C GLN A 2 31.57 12.09 17.13
N ALA A 3 31.49 11.11 18.04
CA ALA A 3 31.55 9.70 17.72
C ALA A 3 30.12 9.14 17.74
N GLU A 4 29.32 9.56 16.76
CA GLU A 4 27.96 9.06 16.53
C GLU A 4 28.06 7.71 15.79
N LEU A 5 28.56 6.65 16.45
CA LEU A 5 28.36 5.28 15.98
C LEU A 5 26.93 4.83 16.33
N SER A 6 25.94 5.48 15.73
CA SER A 6 24.53 5.09 15.89
C SER A 6 24.15 4.06 14.83
N SER A 7 24.17 2.79 15.24
CA SER A 7 23.23 1.73 14.84
C SER A 7 22.72 1.77 13.39
N ASN A 8 23.58 1.51 12.40
CA ASN A 8 23.19 1.50 10.99
C ASN A 8 22.97 0.08 10.42
N ARG A 9 22.43 -0.85 11.23
CA ARG A 9 22.04 -2.19 10.76
C ARG A 9 20.53 -2.36 10.60
N THR A 10 19.78 -1.27 10.72
CA THR A 10 18.31 -1.28 10.66
C THR A 10 17.75 -0.15 9.80
N ASN A 11 18.54 0.44 8.90
CA ASN A 11 18.08 1.45 7.96
C ASN A 11 17.97 0.88 6.56
N CYS A 12 17.02 1.40 5.80
CA CYS A 12 16.80 1.01 4.42
C CYS A 12 17.80 1.75 3.54
N ALA A 13 18.55 1.05 2.68
CA ALA A 13 19.50 1.71 1.79
C ALA A 13 18.83 2.48 0.62
N LEU A 14 17.53 2.31 0.41
CA LEU A 14 16.77 3.01 -0.63
C LEU A 14 16.22 4.36 -0.13
N CYS A 15 15.59 4.38 1.05
CA CYS A 15 15.06 5.61 1.63
C CYS A 15 15.97 6.25 2.71
N LEU A 16 17.10 5.62 3.01
CA LEU A 16 18.10 6.01 4.03
C LEU A 16 17.53 6.26 5.43
N SER A 17 16.30 5.80 5.68
CA SER A 17 15.56 5.96 6.92
C SER A 17 15.44 4.63 7.65
N GLN A 18 14.88 4.63 8.86
CA GLN A 18 14.68 3.42 9.65
C GLN A 18 13.79 2.42 8.90
N LEU A 19 14.19 1.15 8.86
CA LEU A 19 13.44 0.08 8.22
C LEU A 19 12.05 0.00 8.84
N LYS A 20 11.03 0.02 7.98
CA LYS A 20 9.62 -0.08 8.39
C LYS A 20 9.06 -1.42 7.98
N TYR A 21 8.31 -2.04 8.89
CA TYR A 21 7.50 -3.21 8.56
C TYR A 21 6.35 -2.81 7.63
N PRO A 22 5.99 -3.64 6.63
CA PRO A 22 6.61 -4.94 6.30
C PRO A 22 7.96 -4.79 5.58
N TYR A 23 8.88 -5.71 5.87
CA TYR A 23 10.18 -5.72 5.19
C TYR A 23 10.08 -6.47 3.85
N GLY A 24 10.84 -6.01 2.86
CA GLY A 24 10.99 -6.64 1.57
C GLY A 24 12.42 -7.11 1.35
N LYS A 25 12.56 -8.37 0.97
CA LYS A 25 13.82 -9.06 0.69
C LYS A 25 13.77 -9.59 -0.75
N PRO A 26 14.77 -9.34 -1.59
CA PRO A 26 14.85 -9.99 -2.90
C PRO A 26 15.06 -11.50 -2.73
N GLY A 27 14.38 -12.35 -3.49
CA GLY A 27 14.45 -13.81 -3.32
C GLY A 27 15.85 -14.40 -3.44
N ASP A 28 16.70 -13.77 -4.27
CA ASP A 28 18.03 -14.26 -4.62
C ASP A 28 19.16 -13.69 -3.74
N CYS A 29 18.83 -12.86 -2.74
CA CYS A 29 19.80 -12.31 -1.81
C CYS A 29 19.25 -12.10 -0.39
N SER A 30 20.14 -11.85 0.57
CA SER A 30 19.78 -11.66 1.99
C SER A 30 19.74 -10.18 2.40
N HIS A 31 19.50 -9.28 1.45
CA HIS A 31 19.39 -7.85 1.72
C HIS A 31 17.98 -7.45 2.12
N LEU A 32 17.85 -6.55 3.09
CA LEU A 32 16.58 -6.19 3.70
C LEU A 32 16.27 -4.71 3.46
N PHE A 33 15.07 -4.44 2.97
CA PHE A 33 14.58 -3.09 2.66
C PHE A 33 13.15 -2.92 3.17
N CYS A 34 12.61 -1.71 3.10
CA CYS A 34 11.16 -1.53 3.23
C CYS A 34 10.48 -2.16 2.00
N PHE A 35 9.37 -2.88 2.21
CA PHE A 35 8.61 -3.50 1.12
C PHE A 35 8.27 -2.49 0.01
N ASP A 36 7.76 -1.32 0.39
CA ASP A 36 7.41 -0.24 -0.54
C ASP A 36 8.61 0.24 -1.39
N CYS A 37 9.79 0.38 -0.78
CA CYS A 37 10.98 0.84 -1.49
C CYS A 37 11.48 -0.20 -2.49
N ILE A 38 11.56 -1.48 -2.09
CA ILE A 38 12.03 -2.54 -3.01
C ILE A 38 10.98 -2.88 -4.06
N ASP A 39 9.69 -2.71 -3.77
CA ASP A 39 8.59 -2.85 -4.72
C ASP A 39 8.69 -1.82 -5.84
N ASP A 40 8.86 -0.53 -5.52
CA ASP A 40 9.08 0.51 -6.54
C ASP A 40 10.35 0.27 -7.37
N TRP A 41 11.40 -0.24 -6.72
CA TRP A 41 12.63 -0.60 -7.40
C TRP A 41 12.42 -1.74 -8.41
N MET A 42 11.77 -2.82 -7.99
CA MET A 42 11.46 -3.99 -8.83
C MET A 42 10.55 -3.66 -10.01
N LYS A 43 9.68 -2.65 -9.89
CA LYS A 43 8.90 -2.13 -11.04
C LYS A 43 9.77 -1.54 -12.15
N LYS A 44 10.97 -1.08 -11.82
CA LYS A 44 11.92 -0.46 -12.77
C LYS A 44 13.00 -1.45 -13.22
N ARG A 45 13.60 -2.17 -12.27
CA ARG A 45 14.65 -3.16 -12.52
C ARG A 45 14.51 -4.34 -11.57
N TYR A 46 14.48 -5.54 -12.16
CA TYR A 46 14.44 -6.82 -11.43
C TYR A 46 15.81 -7.22 -10.88
N GLU A 47 16.49 -6.30 -10.19
CA GLU A 47 17.87 -6.46 -9.71
C GLU A 47 18.02 -5.87 -8.31
N CYS A 48 18.83 -6.49 -7.44
CA CYS A 48 19.06 -5.95 -6.10
C CYS A 48 19.91 -4.67 -6.13
N PRO A 49 19.51 -3.57 -5.45
CA PRO A 49 20.27 -2.31 -5.44
C PRO A 49 21.59 -2.37 -4.66
N LEU A 50 21.82 -3.41 -3.85
CA LEU A 50 23.05 -3.58 -3.07
C LEU A 50 24.06 -4.54 -3.71
N CYS A 51 23.58 -5.61 -4.34
CA CYS A 51 24.47 -6.64 -4.92
C CYS A 51 24.27 -6.89 -6.41
N HIS A 52 23.40 -6.13 -7.07
CA HIS A 52 23.07 -6.21 -8.50
C HIS A 52 22.66 -7.62 -8.96
N ARG A 53 22.13 -8.42 -8.03
CA ARG A 53 21.69 -9.77 -8.34
C ARG A 53 20.29 -9.70 -8.95
N ALA A 54 20.15 -10.27 -10.14
CA ALA A 54 18.85 -10.40 -10.80
C ALA A 54 17.91 -11.25 -9.94
N THR A 55 16.69 -10.78 -9.76
CA THR A 55 15.71 -11.43 -8.90
C THR A 55 14.30 -11.16 -9.42
N SER A 56 13.51 -12.22 -9.57
CA SER A 56 12.17 -12.13 -10.18
C SER A 56 11.04 -12.08 -9.15
N HIS A 57 11.36 -12.12 -7.86
CA HIS A 57 10.35 -12.14 -6.80
C HIS A 57 10.86 -11.47 -5.51
N ILE A 58 9.93 -10.83 -4.80
CA ILE A 58 10.18 -10.22 -3.50
C ILE A 58 9.51 -11.08 -2.44
N VAL A 59 10.22 -11.31 -1.34
CA VAL A 59 9.70 -11.94 -0.13
C VAL A 59 9.35 -10.84 0.86
N GLN A 60 8.11 -10.83 1.33
CA GLN A 60 7.64 -9.91 2.36
C GLN A 60 7.76 -10.58 3.72
N ILE A 61 8.35 -9.88 4.69
CA ILE A 61 8.51 -10.36 6.07
C ILE A 61 7.65 -9.48 6.98
N GLY A 62 6.61 -10.09 7.56
CA GLY A 62 5.70 -9.44 8.50
C GLY A 62 6.28 -9.31 9.92
N ARG A 63 5.57 -8.58 10.80
CA ARG A 63 5.93 -8.43 12.22
C ARG A 63 5.99 -9.76 12.98
N SER A 64 5.21 -10.74 12.55
CA SER A 64 5.13 -12.08 13.14
C SER A 64 6.26 -13.02 12.69
N GLY A 65 7.20 -12.55 11.85
CA GLY A 65 8.30 -13.37 11.32
C GLY A 65 7.89 -14.36 10.22
N PHE A 66 6.65 -14.31 9.75
CA PHE A 66 6.19 -15.14 8.64
C PHE A 66 6.64 -14.53 7.31
N GLU A 67 7.43 -15.29 6.55
CA GLU A 67 7.88 -14.97 5.19
C GLU A 67 6.75 -15.31 4.19
N THR A 68 6.00 -14.31 3.75
CA THR A 68 5.01 -14.47 2.68
C THR A 68 5.66 -14.17 1.34
N LYS A 69 5.54 -15.10 0.39
CA LYS A 69 5.90 -14.88 -1.01
C LYS A 69 4.76 -14.09 -1.64
N THR A 70 4.99 -12.83 -2.00
CA THR A 70 3.91 -11.99 -2.52
C THR A 70 3.78 -12.17 -4.01
N SER A 71 2.76 -12.93 -4.44
CA SER A 71 2.18 -12.81 -5.78
C SER A 71 0.87 -12.06 -5.61
N ALA A 72 0.95 -10.72 -5.64
CA ALA A 72 -0.09 -9.71 -5.87
C ALA A 72 -1.52 -9.79 -5.26
N GLU A 73 -1.93 -10.81 -4.50
CA GLU A 73 -3.30 -10.90 -4.01
C GLU A 73 -3.36 -11.35 -2.55
N SER A 74 -3.39 -10.37 -1.65
CA SER A 74 -3.89 -10.55 -0.29
C SER A 74 -4.52 -9.23 0.14
N GLY A 75 -5.58 -8.84 -0.57
CA GLY A 75 -6.56 -7.93 -0.02
C GLY A 75 -7.12 -8.59 1.24
N THR A 76 -6.83 -8.00 2.40
CA THR A 76 -7.47 -8.42 3.63
C THR A 76 -8.96 -8.09 3.50
N VAL A 77 -9.77 -9.12 3.28
CA VAL A 77 -11.22 -9.06 3.40
C VAL A 77 -11.54 -8.87 4.89
N GLN A 78 -11.52 -7.62 5.35
CA GLN A 78 -11.95 -7.27 6.70
C GLN A 78 -12.71 -5.94 6.70
N GLU A 79 -13.85 -5.85 5.99
CA GLU A 79 -14.92 -4.90 6.36
C GLU A 79 -16.28 -5.18 5.68
N PHE A 80 -16.82 -6.40 5.82
CA PHE A 80 -18.24 -6.71 5.58
C PHE A 80 -18.61 -7.73 6.67
N GLU A 81 -19.46 -7.48 7.68
CA GLU A 81 -20.92 -7.46 7.69
C GLU A 81 -21.37 -7.12 9.14
N ALA A 82 -21.05 -5.93 9.65
CA ALA A 82 -21.57 -5.49 10.96
C ALA A 82 -22.80 -4.56 10.85
N GLU A 83 -23.16 -4.10 9.64
CA GLU A 83 -24.26 -3.15 9.42
C GLU A 83 -25.58 -3.81 8.96
N LEU A 84 -25.85 -5.05 9.40
CA LEU A 84 -27.12 -5.75 9.17
C LEU A 84 -27.99 -5.91 10.44
N ALA A 85 -27.67 -5.22 11.54
CA ALA A 85 -28.51 -5.21 12.74
C ALA A 85 -29.59 -4.11 12.70
N VAL A 86 -30.70 -4.50 12.07
CA VAL A 86 -32.05 -3.95 12.10
C VAL A 86 -32.43 -3.23 13.41
N HIS A 87 -32.96 -2.01 13.31
CA HIS A 87 -33.96 -1.45 14.24
C HIS A 87 -35.02 -0.69 13.41
N ASP A 88 -36.12 -1.40 13.15
CA ASP A 88 -37.54 -1.05 13.21
C ASP A 88 -38.01 0.44 13.20
N GLU A 89 -38.89 0.76 12.22
CA GLU A 89 -40.09 1.65 12.22
C GLU A 89 -40.06 3.04 12.93
N GLU A 90 -40.73 4.14 12.56
CA GLU A 90 -41.64 4.61 11.50
C GLU A 90 -41.76 6.17 11.65
N ASP A 91 -42.35 6.83 10.65
CA ASP A 91 -42.96 8.18 10.64
C ASP A 91 -42.08 9.45 10.52
N GLY A 92 -42.47 10.36 9.59
CA GLY A 92 -42.14 11.79 9.71
C GLY A 92 -41.58 12.58 8.51
N LYS A 93 -42.18 12.46 7.33
CA LYS A 93 -42.39 13.51 6.27
C LYS A 93 -41.59 14.84 6.34
N SER A 94 -40.86 15.22 5.27
CA SER A 94 -40.96 16.57 4.65
C SER A 94 -40.13 16.80 3.36
N SER A 95 -40.84 16.82 2.22
CA SER A 95 -40.73 17.69 1.04
C SER A 95 -39.49 18.59 0.79
N LYS A 96 -38.84 18.44 -0.38
CA LYS A 96 -38.64 19.52 -1.38
C LYS A 96 -38.14 18.98 -2.73
N LYS A 97 -38.88 19.28 -3.80
CA LYS A 97 -38.46 19.09 -5.20
C LYS A 97 -37.40 20.14 -5.56
N VAL A 98 -36.33 19.75 -6.25
CA VAL A 98 -35.50 20.69 -7.02
C VAL A 98 -35.61 20.36 -8.50
N GLY A 99 -35.93 21.39 -9.28
CA GLY A 99 -36.51 21.31 -10.61
C GLY A 99 -35.56 20.92 -11.73
N SER A 100 -36.19 20.49 -12.82
CA SER A 100 -35.63 20.22 -14.14
C SER A 100 -34.97 21.46 -14.75
N VAL A 101 -33.69 21.40 -15.09
CA VAL A 101 -33.09 22.38 -16.00
C VAL A 101 -33.38 21.92 -17.43
N THR A 102 -34.19 22.68 -18.16
CA THR A 102 -34.37 22.52 -19.60
C THR A 102 -33.30 23.36 -20.29
N VAL A 103 -32.38 22.71 -21.01
CA VAL A 103 -31.38 23.43 -21.81
C VAL A 103 -31.99 23.69 -23.18
N ALA A 104 -32.35 24.95 -23.44
CA ALA A 104 -32.68 25.40 -24.80
C ALA A 104 -31.36 25.63 -25.57
N HIS A 105 -31.25 25.01 -26.74
CA HIS A 105 -30.12 25.16 -27.65
C HIS A 105 -30.21 26.51 -28.36
N ALA A 106 -29.16 27.33 -28.28
CA ALA A 106 -29.07 28.59 -29.01
C ALA A 106 -28.37 28.34 -30.37
N SER A 107 -29.05 28.70 -31.47
CA SER A 107 -28.46 28.70 -32.81
C SER A 107 -27.61 29.97 -32.99
N CYS A 108 -26.32 29.80 -33.29
CA CYS A 108 -25.43 30.90 -33.70
C CYS A 108 -25.62 31.22 -35.19
N HIS A 109 -25.57 32.51 -35.53
CA HIS A 109 -25.65 33.06 -36.89
C HIS A 109 -24.28 33.12 -37.54
#